data_AF-A0A292S2T5-F1
#
_entry.id   AF-A0A292S2T5-F1
#
_cell.length_a   1.000
_cell.length_b   1.000
_cell.length_c   1.000
_cell.angle_alpha   90.00
_cell.angle_beta   90.00
_cell.angle_gamma   90.00
#
_symmetry.space_group_name_H-M   'P 1'
#
loop_
_entity.id
_entity.type
_entity.pdbx_description
1 polymer ?
#
loop_
_entity_poly.entity_id
_entity_poly.type
_entity_poly.pdbx_seq_one_letter_code
_entity_poly.pdbx_strand_id
1 'polypeptide(L)'
;WLSNQTNSHLMTNEQLKRLQSIGYRSESKTAIQWNRKFELAKTYYEKNGNLDVPVSYSTDGVKLGRWISNIRCKRKNPNASGMVLDTERIARLDSIGMNWK
;
A
#
# COMPACT_ATOMS: atom_id res chain seq x y z
N TRP A 1 -9.30 -10.98 -43.79
CA TRP A 1 -8.42 -10.01 -44.48
C TRP A 1 -8.10 -8.91 -43.48
N LEU A 2 -6.91 -8.75 -42.89
CA LEU A 2 -5.65 -9.49 -42.77
C LEU A 2 -4.85 -8.71 -41.69
N SER A 3 -4.25 -9.40 -40.72
CA SER A 3 -2.95 -9.11 -40.03
C SER A 3 -2.70 -7.72 -39.39
N ASN A 4 -2.49 -7.63 -38.07
CA ASN A 4 -1.24 -7.89 -37.30
C ASN A 4 -0.22 -6.72 -37.29
N GLN A 5 0.12 -6.29 -36.06
CA GLN A 5 1.43 -5.73 -35.61
C GLN A 5 1.90 -4.39 -36.22
N THR A 6 2.46 -3.41 -35.53
CA THR A 6 3.08 -3.28 -34.19
C THR A 6 3.34 -1.78 -33.92
N ASN A 7 3.11 -1.33 -32.68
CA ASN A 7 3.83 -0.27 -31.93
C ASN A 7 2.99 -0.01 -30.65
N SER A 8 3.18 -0.64 -29.48
CA SER A 8 4.41 -0.91 -28.72
C SER A 8 5.38 0.27 -28.65
N HIS A 9 4.89 1.44 -28.24
CA HIS A 9 5.60 2.39 -27.36
C HIS A 9 4.77 3.66 -27.24
N LEU A 10 4.71 4.25 -26.04
CA LEU A 10 4.15 5.58 -25.78
C LEU A 10 2.62 5.67 -25.74
N MET A 11 1.96 4.77 -25.01
CA MET A 11 0.68 5.13 -24.35
C MET A 11 1.04 6.11 -23.23
N THR A 12 1.22 7.36 -23.64
CA THR A 12 1.62 8.52 -22.88
C THR A 12 0.76 8.70 -21.63
N ASN A 13 1.37 9.30 -20.60
CA ASN A 13 0.77 9.70 -19.31
C ASN A 13 -0.62 10.38 -19.39
N GLU A 14 -1.04 10.78 -20.58
CA GLU A 14 -2.33 11.38 -20.90
C GLU A 14 -3.50 10.37 -20.88
N GLN A 15 -3.27 9.10 -21.20
CA GLN A 15 -4.28 8.05 -21.05
C GLN A 15 -4.51 7.67 -19.58
N LEU A 16 -3.49 7.82 -18.72
CA LEU A 16 -3.66 7.71 -17.26
C LEU A 16 -4.53 8.86 -16.71
N LYS A 17 -4.42 10.07 -17.25
CA LYS A 17 -5.29 11.21 -16.86
C LYS A 17 -6.74 11.03 -17.32
N ARG A 18 -7.00 10.41 -18.46
CA ARG A 18 -8.38 10.10 -18.89
C ARG A 18 -9.03 9.01 -18.04
N LEU A 19 -8.27 8.03 -17.55
CA LEU A 19 -8.73 7.05 -16.57
C LEU A 19 -9.08 7.67 -15.20
N GLN A 20 -8.50 8.82 -14.84
CA GLN A 20 -8.91 9.59 -13.65
C GLN A 20 -10.25 10.33 -13.84
N SER A 21 -10.72 10.52 -15.08
CA SER A 21 -11.89 11.36 -15.38
C SER A 21 -13.24 10.63 -15.30
N ILE A 22 -13.26 9.29 -15.40
CA ILE A 22 -14.52 8.51 -15.49
C ILE A 22 -14.56 7.37 -14.46
N GLY A 23 -13.70 7.45 -13.44
CA GLY A 23 -13.55 6.44 -12.39
C GLY A 23 -13.30 7.04 -11.01
N TYR A 24 -13.77 8.26 -10.74
CA TYR A 24 -13.80 8.85 -9.39
C TYR A 24 -14.85 8.14 -8.52
N ARG A 25 -14.67 6.83 -8.31
CA ARG A 25 -15.13 6.19 -7.08
C ARG A 25 -14.12 6.62 -6.03
N SER A 26 -14.32 7.84 -5.51
CA SER A 26 -13.57 8.47 -4.43
C SER A 26 -12.86 7.42 -3.59
N GLU A 27 -11.53 7.31 -3.73
CA GLU A 27 -10.76 6.45 -2.84
C GLU A 27 -11.14 6.86 -1.42
N SER A 28 -11.76 5.94 -0.69
CA SER A 28 -12.20 6.21 0.67
C SER A 28 -11.04 6.82 1.46
N LYS A 29 -11.31 7.80 2.34
CA LYS A 29 -10.26 8.44 3.15
C LYS A 29 -9.35 7.41 3.86
N THR A 30 -9.88 6.22 4.14
CA THR A 30 -9.15 5.08 4.71
C THR A 30 -8.16 4.45 3.73
N ALA A 31 -8.51 4.31 2.44
CA ALA A 31 -7.61 3.82 1.40
C ALA A 31 -6.42 4.77 1.17
N ILE A 32 -6.68 6.08 1.07
CA ILE A 32 -5.63 7.10 0.93
C ILE A 32 -4.67 7.06 2.13
N GLN A 33 -5.21 7.01 3.35
CA GLN A 33 -4.40 6.88 4.57
C GLN A 33 -3.60 5.58 4.61
N TRP A 34 -4.17 4.48 4.09
CA TRP A 34 -3.46 3.22 3.99
C TRP A 34 -2.28 3.35 3.03
N ASN A 35 -2.53 3.82 1.80
CA ASN A 35 -1.51 3.97 0.77
C ASN A 35 -0.35 4.84 1.28
N ARG A 36 -0.66 5.96 1.93
CA ARG A 36 0.36 6.82 2.56
C ARG A 36 1.20 6.07 3.59
N LYS A 37 0.59 5.28 4.47
CA LYS A 37 1.31 4.51 5.51
C LYS A 37 2.20 3.43 4.91
N PHE A 38 1.76 2.81 3.84
CA PHE A 38 2.52 1.79 3.13
C PHE A 38 3.72 2.35 2.40
N GLU A 39 3.59 3.49 1.72
CA GLU A 39 4.74 4.17 1.11
C GLU A 39 5.81 4.51 2.16
N LEU A 40 5.38 4.93 3.37
CA LEU A 40 6.29 5.16 4.50
C LEU A 40 6.95 3.86 4.99
N ALA A 41 6.21 2.75 5.04
CA ALA A 41 6.75 1.44 5.40
C ALA A 41 7.78 0.94 4.38
N LYS A 42 7.47 1.10 3.09
CA LYS A 42 8.37 0.77 1.98
C LYS A 42 9.64 1.61 2.04
N THR A 43 9.50 2.92 2.21
CA THR A 43 10.65 3.84 2.37
C THR A 43 11.51 3.46 3.58
N TYR A 44 10.89 3.06 4.70
CA TYR A 44 11.62 2.58 5.87
C TYR A 44 12.39 1.29 5.54
N TYR A 45 11.75 0.33 4.87
CA TYR A 45 12.39 -0.91 4.45
C TYR A 45 13.58 -0.66 3.51
N GLU A 46 13.44 0.24 2.53
CA GLU A 46 14.53 0.61 1.62
C GLU A 46 15.73 1.24 2.36
N LYS A 47 15.48 1.95 3.47
CA LYS A 47 16.53 2.59 4.28
C LYS A 47 17.19 1.65 5.29
N ASN A 48 16.40 0.80 5.94
CA ASN A 48 16.84 -0.02 7.07
C ASN A 48 17.10 -1.49 6.67
N GLY A 49 16.62 -1.92 5.51
CA GLY A 49 16.65 -3.32 5.05
C GLY A 49 15.72 -4.25 5.84
N ASN A 50 14.91 -3.71 6.76
CA ASN A 50 13.96 -4.47 7.56
C ASN A 50 12.71 -3.64 7.88
N LEU A 51 11.64 -4.35 8.25
CA LEU A 51 10.38 -3.77 8.72
C LEU A 51 10.20 -3.91 10.23
N ASP A 52 11.31 -3.93 10.97
CA ASP A 52 11.27 -3.97 12.44
C ASP A 52 11.18 -2.56 13.01
N VAL A 53 10.07 -1.89 12.69
CA VAL A 53 9.82 -0.51 13.07
C VAL A 53 9.48 -0.45 14.57
N PRO A 54 10.25 0.27 15.41
CA PRO A 54 9.94 0.44 16.82
C PRO A 54 8.56 1.06 17.00
N VAL A 55 7.77 0.62 17.99
CA VAL A 55 6.38 1.10 18.19
C VAL A 55 6.28 2.61 18.38
N SER A 56 7.31 3.23 18.97
CA SER A 56 7.43 4.68 19.17
C SER A 56 7.83 5.45 17.91
N TYR A 57 8.26 4.78 16.84
CA TYR A 57 8.71 5.43 15.62
C TYR A 57 7.56 6.11 14.88
N SER A 58 7.76 7.38 14.60
CA SER A 58 6.84 8.22 13.83
C SER A 58 7.59 8.94 12.71
N THR A 59 6.99 8.97 11.53
CA THR A 59 7.51 9.67 10.34
C THR A 59 6.37 10.41 9.66
N ASP A 60 6.61 11.61 9.16
CA ASP A 60 5.61 12.46 8.48
C ASP A 60 4.27 12.62 9.24
N GLY A 61 4.35 12.71 10.57
CA GLY A 61 3.18 12.79 11.46
C GLY A 61 2.40 11.48 11.63
N VAL A 62 2.90 10.37 11.08
CA VAL A 62 2.31 9.04 11.16
C VAL A 62 3.11 8.19 12.12
N LYS A 63 2.44 7.60 13.12
CA LYS A 63 3.03 6.59 14.02
C LYS A 63 3.17 5.24 13.30
N LEU A 64 4.18 5.12 12.44
CA LEU A 64 4.40 3.95 11.59
C LEU A 64 4.59 2.68 12.43
N GLY A 65 5.37 2.73 13.51
CA GLY A 65 5.57 1.58 14.38
C GLY A 65 4.27 1.06 15.02
N ARG A 66 3.45 1.98 15.53
CA ARG A 66 2.11 1.66 16.03
C ARG A 66 1.22 1.06 14.94
N TRP A 67 1.30 1.58 13.71
CA TRP A 67 0.53 1.04 12.60
C TRP A 67 0.93 -0.39 12.21
N ILE A 68 2.24 -0.67 12.10
CA ILE A 68 2.77 -2.02 11.87
C ILE A 68 2.35 -2.98 13.00
N SER A 69 2.46 -2.54 14.26
CA SER A 69 1.98 -3.32 15.42
C SER A 69 0.48 -3.61 15.33
N ASN A 70 -0.34 -2.63 14.97
CA ASN A 70 -1.78 -2.81 14.82
C ASN A 70 -2.11 -3.82 13.70
N ILE A 71 -1.36 -3.80 12.60
CA ILE A 71 -1.51 -4.78 11.51
C ILE A 71 -1.21 -6.20 12.01
N ARG A 72 -0.11 -6.40 12.74
CA ARG A 72 0.24 -7.71 13.34
C ARG A 72 -0.86 -8.20 14.29
N CYS A 73 -1.35 -7.31 15.16
CA CYS A 73 -2.45 -7.64 16.08
C CYS A 73 -3.75 -7.99 15.33
N LYS A 74 -4.09 -7.26 14.26
CA LYS A 74 -5.29 -7.50 13.46
C LYS A 74 -5.22 -8.82 12.70
N ARG A 75 -4.04 -9.24 12.23
CA ARG A 75 -3.85 -10.58 11.64
C ARG A 75 -4.05 -11.69 12.67
N LYS A 76 -3.58 -11.50 13.91
CA LYS A 76 -3.79 -12.47 15.02
C LYS A 76 -5.25 -12.48 15.51
N ASN A 77 -5.94 -11.34 15.48
CA ASN A 77 -7.35 -11.20 15.86
C ASN A 77 -8.16 -10.49 14.76
N PRO A 78 -8.65 -11.23 13.74
CA PRO A 78 -9.40 -10.65 12.62
C PRO A 78 -10.72 -10.02 13.05
N ASN A 79 -11.27 -10.41 14.20
CA ASN A 79 -12.53 -9.89 14.74
C ASN A 79 -12.36 -8.58 15.54
N ALA A 80 -11.12 -8.13 15.78
CA ALA A 80 -10.87 -6.89 16.52
C ALA A 80 -11.46 -5.67 15.78
N SER A 81 -12.07 -4.72 16.49
CA SER A 81 -12.55 -3.47 15.87
C SER A 81 -11.38 -2.62 15.32
N GLY A 82 -11.63 -1.85 14.26
CA GLY A 82 -10.66 -0.91 13.71
C GLY A 82 -10.33 -1.14 12.23
N MET A 83 -9.04 -1.18 11.90
CA MET A 83 -8.56 -1.23 10.51
C MET A 83 -8.93 -2.54 9.83
N VAL A 84 -9.52 -2.47 8.64
CA VAL A 84 -9.76 -3.65 7.79
C VAL A 84 -8.43 -4.12 7.21
N LEU A 85 -8.06 -5.37 7.47
CA LEU A 85 -6.89 -6.00 6.88
C LEU A 85 -7.40 -7.08 5.91
N ASP A 86 -7.46 -6.73 4.62
CA ASP A 86 -7.81 -7.65 3.55
C ASP A 86 -6.58 -8.44 3.09
N THR A 87 -6.82 -9.49 2.31
CA THR A 87 -5.77 -10.37 1.75
C THR A 87 -4.83 -9.61 0.82
N GLU A 88 -5.33 -8.61 0.08
CA GLU A 88 -4.51 -7.80 -0.83
C GLU A 88 -3.48 -6.93 -0.07
N ARG A 89 -3.90 -6.29 1.04
CA ARG A 89 -3.02 -5.50 1.91
C ARG A 89 -1.98 -6.36 2.59
N ILE A 90 -2.34 -7.59 2.96
CA ILE A 90 -1.40 -8.57 3.48
C ILE A 90 -0.35 -8.89 2.40
N ALA A 91 -0.78 -9.22 1.18
CA ALA A 91 0.13 -9.53 0.07
C ALA A 91 1.06 -8.35 -0.28
N ARG A 92 0.56 -7.11 -0.25
CA ARG A 92 1.39 -5.91 -0.44
C ARG A 92 2.45 -5.78 0.65
N LEU A 93 2.09 -6.00 1.92
CA LEU A 93 3.04 -5.97 3.02
C LEU A 93 4.06 -7.12 2.92
N ASP A 94 3.64 -8.31 2.50
CA ASP A 94 4.53 -9.44 2.22
C ASP A 94 5.56 -9.08 1.13
N SER A 95 5.15 -8.37 0.08
CA SER A 95 6.05 -7.97 -1.02
C SER A 95 7.17 -7.01 -0.60
N ILE A 96 6.99 -6.26 0.50
CA ILE A 96 8.03 -5.38 1.05
C ILE A 96 8.84 -6.03 2.18
N GLY A 97 8.63 -7.32 2.46
CA GLY A 97 9.38 -8.06 3.48
C GLY A 97 8.81 -7.94 4.89
N MET A 98 7.49 -7.76 5.03
CA MET A 98 6.85 -7.69 6.34
C MET A 98 7.06 -8.95 7.16
N ASN A 99 7.66 -8.81 8.34
CA ASN A 99 7.74 -9.88 9.32
C ASN A 99 6.48 -9.91 10.19
N TRP A 100 5.78 -11.04 10.17
CA TRP A 100 4.54 -11.27 10.91
C TRP A 100 4.73 -12.00 12.25
N LYS A 101 5.97 -12.39 12.58
CA LYS A 101 6.29 -13.01 13.85
C LYS A 101 5.94 -12.09 15.02
#